data_AF-A0A1F3M498-F1
#
_entry.id   AF-A0A1F3M498-F1
#
_cell.length_a   1.000
_cell.length_b   1.000
_cell.length_c   1.000
_cell.angle_alpha   90.00
_cell.angle_beta   90.00
_cell.angle_gamma   90.00
#
_symmetry.space_group_name_H-M   'P 1'
#
loop_
_entity.id
_entity.type
_entity.pdbx_description
1 polymer ?
#
loop_
_entity_poly.entity_id
_entity_poly.type
_entity_poly.pdbx_seq_one_letter_code
_entity_poly.pdbx_strand_id
1 'polypeptide(L)'
;MNVGATIKRLRKDRNWTQEYFASEIGISVTSLSLIESGSTRPNKSTMNKICEVFGIAESFLYVMSISEEDVPDNKKEVYRILAPNLKIIVEQLTEGN
;
A
#
# COMPACT_ATOMS: atom_id res chain seq x y z
N MET A 1 -9.87 0.20 5.17
CA MET A 1 -8.46 -0.03 4.80
C MET A 1 -8.39 0.21 3.31
N ASN A 2 -7.53 1.12 2.88
CA ASN A 2 -7.40 1.45 1.47
C ASN A 2 -6.05 1.02 0.91
N VAL A 3 -5.95 -0.28 0.61
CA VAL A 3 -4.74 -0.89 0.03
C VAL A 3 -4.46 -0.34 -1.38
N GLY A 4 -5.51 -0.17 -2.18
CA GLY A 4 -5.42 0.41 -3.53
C GLY A 4 -4.80 1.80 -3.53
N ALA A 5 -5.30 2.70 -2.69
CA ALA A 5 -4.76 4.06 -2.58
C ALA A 5 -3.31 4.07 -2.07
N THR A 6 -2.94 3.15 -1.19
CA THR A 6 -1.55 3.02 -0.71
C THR A 6 -0.63 2.56 -1.83
N ILE A 7 -1.01 1.55 -2.61
CA ILE A 7 -0.26 1.11 -3.80
C ILE A 7 -0.09 2.26 -4.79
N LYS A 8 -1.18 3.00 -5.05
CA LYS A 8 -1.17 4.17 -5.94
C LYS A 8 -0.19 5.24 -5.47
N ARG A 9 -0.15 5.51 -4.16
CA ARG A 9 0.76 6.47 -3.54
C ARG A 9 2.21 6.03 -3.72
N LEU A 10 2.56 4.80 -3.31
CA LEU A 10 3.91 4.26 -3.48
C LEU A 10 4.41 4.32 -4.93
N ARG A 11 3.54 3.97 -5.90
CA ARG A 11 3.88 4.11 -7.33
C ARG A 11 4.16 5.57 -7.72
N LYS A 12 3.35 6.50 -7.23
CA LYS A 12 3.51 7.94 -7.52
C LYS A 12 4.74 8.54 -6.86
N ASP A 13 5.08 8.11 -5.65
CA ASP A 13 6.29 8.55 -4.94
C ASP A 13 7.57 8.13 -5.70
N ARG A 14 7.51 6.99 -6.41
CA ARG A 14 8.54 6.52 -7.36
C ARG A 14 8.48 7.20 -8.73
N ASN A 15 7.55 8.13 -8.96
CA ASN A 15 7.28 8.77 -10.26
C ASN A 15 6.97 7.79 -11.40
N TRP A 16 6.43 6.61 -11.09
CA TRP A 16 6.11 5.60 -12.09
C TRP A 16 4.74 5.81 -12.73
N THR A 17 4.62 5.51 -14.02
CA THR A 17 3.32 5.45 -14.70
C THR A 17 2.60 4.14 -14.36
N GLN A 18 1.29 4.06 -14.61
CA GLN A 18 0.56 2.80 -14.40
C GLN A 18 1.04 1.72 -15.38
N GLU A 19 1.42 2.11 -16.60
CA GLU A 19 1.99 1.22 -17.62
C GLU A 19 3.27 0.55 -17.14
N TYR A 20 4.22 1.35 -16.65
CA TYR A 20 5.48 0.84 -16.13
C TYR A 20 5.27 -0.08 -14.93
N PHE A 21 4.51 0.36 -13.92
CA PHE A 21 4.34 -0.46 -12.73
C PHE A 21 3.57 -1.76 -13.02
N ALA A 22 2.57 -1.72 -13.90
CA ALA A 22 1.83 -2.90 -14.32
C ALA A 22 2.73 -3.91 -15.04
N SER A 23 3.69 -3.46 -15.86
CA SER A 23 4.68 -4.35 -16.47
C SER A 23 5.61 -4.99 -15.44
N GLU A 24 6.10 -4.21 -14.46
CA GLU A 24 6.99 -4.72 -13.39
C GLU A 24 6.33 -5.84 -12.56
N ILE A 25 5.05 -5.69 -12.22
CA ILE A 25 4.31 -6.72 -11.45
C ILE A 25 3.59 -7.74 -12.35
N GLY A 26 3.72 -7.62 -13.67
CA GLY A 26 3.17 -8.56 -14.66
C GLY A 26 1.64 -8.67 -14.64
N ILE A 27 0.93 -7.54 -14.63
CA ILE A 27 -0.53 -7.47 -14.78
C ILE A 27 -0.92 -6.46 -15.87
N SER A 28 -2.20 -6.43 -16.27
CA SER A 28 -2.68 -5.40 -17.20
C SER A 28 -2.80 -4.03 -16.51
N VAL A 29 -2.63 -2.94 -17.27
CA VAL A 29 -2.84 -1.56 -16.79
C VAL A 29 -4.26 -1.37 -16.26
N THR A 30 -5.26 -1.97 -16.92
CA THR A 30 -6.65 -1.96 -16.47
C THR A 30 -6.81 -2.64 -15.11
N SER A 31 -6.18 -3.80 -14.91
CA SER A 31 -6.18 -4.50 -13.62
C SER A 31 -5.53 -3.65 -12.52
N LEU A 32 -4.39 -3.01 -12.82
CA LEU A 32 -3.74 -2.09 -11.88
C LEU A 32 -4.65 -0.92 -11.53
N SER A 33 -5.31 -0.32 -12.52
CA SER A 33 -6.23 0.81 -12.29
C SER A 33 -7.38 0.44 -11.36
N LEU A 34 -8.00 -0.74 -11.55
CA LEU A 34 -9.04 -1.26 -10.66
C LEU A 34 -8.53 -1.55 -9.24
N ILE A 35 -7.27 -1.98 -9.12
CA ILE A 35 -6.62 -2.16 -7.82
C ILE A 35 -6.43 -0.80 -7.13
N GLU A 36 -5.86 0.17 -7.84
CA GLU A 36 -5.53 1.49 -7.30
C GLU A 36 -6.77 2.34 -6.95
N SER A 37 -7.89 2.12 -7.63
CA SER A 37 -9.18 2.72 -7.29
C SER A 37 -9.88 2.04 -6.11
N GLY A 38 -9.38 0.88 -5.66
CA GLY A 38 -10.04 0.03 -4.66
C GLY A 38 -11.23 -0.76 -5.19
N SER A 39 -11.49 -0.74 -6.50
CA SER A 39 -12.56 -1.50 -7.13
C SER A 39 -12.33 -3.01 -7.08
N THR A 40 -11.07 -3.45 -6.98
CA THR A 40 -10.71 -4.86 -6.81
C THR A 40 -9.49 -4.98 -5.91
N ARG A 41 -9.41 -6.05 -5.12
CA ARG A 41 -8.20 -6.35 -4.32
C ARG A 41 -7.18 -7.12 -5.16
N PRO A 42 -5.86 -6.86 -4.99
CA PRO A 42 -4.84 -7.71 -5.58
C PRO A 42 -4.97 -9.12 -4.98
N ASN A 43 -4.82 -10.14 -5.83
CA ASN A 43 -4.69 -11.50 -5.34
C ASN A 43 -3.31 -11.72 -4.67
N LYS A 44 -3.11 -12.86 -4.03
CA LYS A 44 -1.86 -13.17 -3.32
C LYS A 44 -0.61 -13.05 -4.19
N SER A 45 -0.66 -13.53 -5.44
CA SER A 45 0.48 -13.46 -6.36
C SER A 45 0.81 -12.01 -6.73
N THR A 46 -0.20 -11.22 -7.08
CA THR A 46 -0.03 -9.79 -7.37
C THR A 46 0.47 -9.03 -6.13
N MET A 47 -0.05 -9.34 -4.95
CA MET A 47 0.40 -8.72 -3.70
C MET A 47 1.88 -9.00 -3.42
N ASN A 48 2.32 -10.24 -3.59
CA ASN A 48 3.72 -10.62 -3.41
C ASN A 48 4.63 -9.83 -4.35
N LYS A 49 4.29 -9.75 -5.64
CA LYS A 49 5.08 -8.99 -6.61
C LYS A 49 5.14 -7.49 -6.30
N ILE A 50 4.03 -6.91 -5.85
CA ILE A 50 4.00 -5.52 -5.39
C ILE A 50 4.99 -5.33 -4.24
N CYS A 51 4.96 -6.22 -3.25
CA CYS A 51 5.85 -6.19 -2.09
C CYS A 51 7.32 -6.37 -2.50
N GLU A 52 7.61 -7.28 -3.44
CA GLU A 52 8.95 -7.51 -4.00
C GLU A 52 9.49 -6.27 -4.71
N VAL A 53 8.69 -5.65 -5.59
CA VAL A 53 9.09 -4.45 -6.36
C VAL A 53 9.39 -3.26 -5.44
N PHE A 54 8.65 -3.11 -4.34
CA PHE A 54 8.92 -2.05 -3.36
C PHE A 54 9.95 -2.46 -2.28
N GLY A 55 10.35 -3.72 -2.21
CA GLY A 55 11.26 -4.25 -1.19
C GLY A 55 10.67 -4.19 0.23
N ILE A 56 9.36 -4.38 0.38
CA ILE A 56 8.64 -4.23 1.66
C ILE A 56 7.95 -5.51 2.09
N ALA A 57 7.74 -5.68 3.40
CA ALA A 57 6.83 -6.70 3.91
C ALA A 57 5.36 -6.32 3.66
N GLU A 58 4.50 -7.29 3.39
CA GLU A 58 3.05 -7.08 3.19
C GLU A 58 2.40 -6.39 4.41
N SER A 59 2.89 -6.67 5.62
CA SER A 59 2.44 -6.01 6.85
C SER A 59 2.63 -4.49 6.83
N PHE A 60 3.73 -3.99 6.24
CA PHE A 60 3.99 -2.56 6.11
C PHE A 60 2.99 -1.90 5.17
N LEU A 61 2.64 -2.58 4.07
CA LEU A 61 1.58 -2.12 3.18
C LEU A 61 0.25 -2.00 3.94
N TYR A 62 -0.09 -2.97 4.78
CA TYR A 62 -1.31 -2.91 5.60
C TYR A 62 -1.28 -1.80 6.65
N VAL A 63 -0.16 -1.58 7.34
CA VAL A 63 0.02 -0.46 8.29
C VAL A 63 -0.15 0.90 7.61
N MET A 64 0.33 1.03 6.37
CA MET A 64 0.13 2.25 5.58
C MET A 64 -1.30 2.41 5.06
N SER A 65 -2.05 1.31 4.95
CA SER A 65 -3.40 1.27 4.37
C SER A 65 -4.54 1.39 5.38
N ILE A 66 -4.25 1.23 6.67
CA ILE A 66 -5.25 1.33 7.73
C ILE A 66 -5.59 2.80 8.02
N SER A 67 -6.88 3.05 8.22
CA SER A 67 -7.46 4.33 8.64
C SER A 67 -8.19 4.15 9.98
N GLU A 68 -8.54 5.24 10.65
CA GLU A 68 -9.24 5.18 11.94
C GLU A 68 -10.61 4.47 11.84
N GLU A 69 -11.25 4.52 10.66
CA GLU A 69 -12.54 3.86 10.39
C GLU A 69 -12.46 2.32 10.45
N ASP A 70 -11.26 1.76 10.32
CA ASP A 70 -10.99 0.32 10.41
C ASP A 70 -10.82 -0.17 11.84
N VAL A 71 -10.77 0.76 12.79
CA VAL A 71 -10.40 0.48 14.17
C VAL A 71 -11.68 0.45 15.02
N PRO A 72 -11.89 -0.60 15.84
CA PRO A 72 -12.98 -0.63 16.81
C PRO A 72 -12.98 0.62 17.70
N ASP A 73 -14.16 1.16 18.02
CA ASP A 73 -14.28 2.45 18.72
C ASP A 73 -13.46 2.50 20.02
N ASN A 74 -13.42 1.42 20.79
CA ASN A 74 -12.66 1.31 22.03
C ASN A 74 -11.12 1.28 21.85
N LYS A 75 -10.64 1.22 20.62
CA LYS A 75 -9.21 1.19 20.25
C LYS A 75 -8.77 2.43 19.46
N LYS A 76 -9.70 3.32 19.08
CA LYS A 76 -9.39 4.52 18.27
C LYS A 76 -8.40 5.46 18.94
N GLU A 77 -8.51 5.64 20.25
CA GLU A 77 -7.56 6.49 21.00
C GLU A 77 -6.12 5.96 20.89
N VAL A 78 -5.94 4.66 21.09
CA VAL A 78 -4.63 4.00 20.92
C VAL A 78 -4.12 4.15 19.48
N TYR A 79 -5.01 3.99 18.49
CA TYR A 79 -4.65 4.18 17.09
C TYR A 79 -4.17 5.61 16.79
N ARG A 80 -4.87 6.64 17.30
CA ARG A 80 -4.47 8.05 17.08
C ARG A 80 -3.08 8.37 17.64
N ILE A 81 -2.70 7.72 18.74
CA ILE A 81 -1.38 7.86 19.36
C ILE A 81 -0.30 7.12 18.54
N LEU A 82 -0.57 5.87 18.15
CA LEU A 82 0.45 5.00 17.55
C LEU A 82 0.60 5.17 16.04
N ALA A 83 -0.50 5.33 15.31
CA ALA A 83 -0.51 5.27 13.86
C ALA A 83 0.39 6.33 13.19
N PRO A 84 0.45 7.60 13.64
CA PRO A 84 1.34 8.58 13.03
C PRO A 84 2.81 8.15 13.13
N ASN A 85 3.25 7.70 14.31
CA ASN A 85 4.62 7.26 14.54
C ASN A 85 4.96 5.99 13.77
N LEU A 86 4.04 5.01 13.74
CA LEU A 86 4.22 3.78 12.96
C LEU A 86 4.36 4.06 11.46
N LYS A 87 3.57 4.99 10.92
CA LYS A 87 3.66 5.37 9.50
C LYS A 87 5.01 6.01 9.18
N ILE A 88 5.51 6.91 10.02
CA ILE A 88 6.84 7.52 9.86
C ILE A 88 7.95 6.45 9.89
N ILE A 89 7.90 5.53 10.86
CA ILE A 89 8.89 4.45 10.97
C ILE A 89 8.86 3.57 9.72
N VAL A 90 7.67 3.19 9.26
CA VAL A 90 7.52 2.39 8.04
C VAL A 90 8.08 3.15 6.84
N GLU A 91 7.73 4.42 6.65
CA GLU A 91 8.25 5.25 5.56
C GLU A 91 9.79 5.26 5.55
N GLN A 92 10.44 5.52 6.69
CA GLN A 92 11.90 5.50 6.83
C GLN A 92 12.55 4.14 6.53
N LEU A 93 11.87 3.03 6.86
CA LEU A 93 12.35 1.69 6.53
C LEU A 93 12.20 1.35 5.04
N THR A 94 11.36 2.11 4.32
CA THR A 94 11.09 1.90 2.88
C THR A 94 11.82 2.89 1.98
N GLU A 95 12.36 3.99 2.53
CA GLU A 95 13.23 4.93 1.83
C GLU A 95 14.65 4.35 1.71
N GLY A 96 15.17 4.20 0.49
CA GLY A 96 16.58 3.82 0.26
C GLY A 96 16.83 2.52 -0.49
N ASN A 97 15.80 1.84 -0.99
CA ASN A 97 15.94 0.79 -2.02
C ASN A 97 15.67 1.33 -3.41
#